data_AF-X0TAP1-F1
#
_entry.id   AF-X0TAP1-F1
#
_cell.length_a   1.000
_cell.length_b   1.000
_cell.length_c   1.000
_cell.angle_alpha   90.00
_cell.angle_beta   90.00
_cell.angle_gamma   90.00
#
_symmetry.space_group_name_H-M   'P 1'
#
loop_
_entity.id
_entity.type
_entity.pdbx_description
1 polymer ?
#
loop_
_entity_poly.entity_id
_entity_poly.type
_entity_poly.pdbx_seq_one_letter_code
_entity_poly.pdbx_strand_id
1 'polypeptide(L)'
;MSFPNVIYKGFGAEKETGSAKIGSLPLGQIMKLPGGNEYRHTKASSAASLGAGVIVSSPLAVSGHGTVSGSGLLASATTTYNPVGATTVRLLAKSAAFTTDQYADGTLNVQGPALSGYIGHTYRIKSNKSAASVSELELELEKNDGLQVAFSAGATFCSLLKNQYQDTVVCATALYPVGITPVAVSAGHYFWAQTDGIASVVQGATVCVQNSGVM
;
A
#
# COMPACT_ATOMS: atom_id res chain seq x y z
N MET A 1 -5.70 -11.37 -15.92
CA MET A 1 -7.07 -10.83 -16.04
C MET A 1 -6.95 -9.32 -15.90
N SER A 2 -7.37 -8.53 -16.89
CA SER A 2 -7.35 -7.07 -16.80
C SER A 2 -8.62 -6.63 -16.07
N PHE A 3 -8.48 -6.04 -14.89
CA PHE A 3 -9.61 -5.38 -14.23
C PHE A 3 -9.83 -4.02 -14.89
N PRO A 4 -11.07 -3.59 -15.16
CA PRO A 4 -11.30 -2.24 -15.66
C PRO A 4 -10.78 -1.24 -14.62
N ASN A 5 -9.92 -0.31 -15.04
CA ASN A 5 -9.30 0.67 -14.13
C ASN A 5 -10.31 1.53 -13.35
N VAL A 6 -11.56 1.61 -13.84
CA VAL A 6 -12.66 2.37 -13.25
C VAL A 6 -13.93 1.52 -13.27
N ILE A 7 -14.65 1.50 -12.15
CA ILE A 7 -16.01 0.94 -12.06
C ILE A 7 -17.02 2.06 -11.83
N TYR A 8 -18.26 1.85 -12.29
CA TYR A 8 -19.37 2.77 -12.08
C TYR A 8 -20.41 2.07 -11.21
N LYS A 9 -20.87 2.76 -10.16
CA LYS A 9 -21.92 2.25 -9.26
C LYS A 9 -22.97 3.33 -9.00
N GLY A 10 -24.12 2.94 -8.48
CA GLY A 10 -25.17 3.86 -8.02
C GLY A 10 -24.88 4.43 -6.62
N PHE A 11 -25.66 5.44 -6.23
CA PHE A 11 -25.59 6.03 -4.90
C PHE A 11 -25.82 4.99 -3.79
N GLY A 12 -25.14 5.16 -2.66
CA GLY A 12 -25.15 4.24 -1.53
C GLY A 12 -24.00 3.23 -1.57
N ALA A 13 -23.42 2.96 -2.75
CA ALA A 13 -22.28 2.06 -2.89
C ALA A 13 -21.02 2.58 -2.18
N GLU A 14 -20.89 3.90 -2.02
CA GLU A 14 -19.81 4.52 -1.26
C GLU A 14 -19.81 4.16 0.22
N LYS A 15 -20.95 3.70 0.75
CA LYS A 15 -21.11 3.31 2.17
C LYS A 15 -20.89 1.82 2.40
N GLU A 16 -20.61 1.06 1.34
CA GLU A 16 -20.28 -0.35 1.46
C GLU A 16 -18.98 -0.52 2.26
N THR A 17 -19.02 -1.34 3.29
CA THR A 17 -17.85 -1.80 4.04
C THR A 17 -17.91 -3.30 4.22
N GLY A 18 -16.76 -3.96 4.40
CA GLY A 18 -16.73 -5.39 4.59
C GLY A 18 -15.41 -5.91 5.16
N SER A 19 -15.46 -7.07 5.80
CA SER A 19 -14.25 -7.79 6.25
C SER A 19 -13.50 -8.47 5.10
N ALA A 20 -14.15 -8.62 3.94
CA ALA A 20 -13.56 -9.09 2.68
C ALA A 20 -13.52 -7.96 1.64
N LYS A 21 -12.65 -8.10 0.62
CA LYS A 21 -12.55 -7.16 -0.50
C LYS A 21 -13.92 -6.98 -1.16
N ILE A 22 -14.36 -5.73 -1.31
CA ILE A 22 -15.68 -5.41 -1.85
C ILE A 22 -15.68 -5.80 -3.32
N GLY A 23 -16.54 -6.74 -3.71
CA GLY A 23 -16.63 -7.25 -5.09
C GLY A 23 -15.35 -7.92 -5.59
N SER A 24 -14.48 -8.41 -4.70
CA SER A 24 -13.16 -8.97 -5.05
C SER A 24 -12.28 -8.01 -5.86
N LEU A 25 -12.48 -6.70 -5.68
CA LEU A 25 -11.76 -5.67 -6.42
C LEU A 25 -10.35 -5.47 -5.84
N PRO A 26 -9.36 -5.10 -6.68
CA PRO A 26 -8.02 -4.78 -6.21
C PRO A 26 -8.02 -3.49 -5.38
N LEU A 27 -7.03 -3.36 -4.48
CA LEU A 27 -6.83 -2.12 -3.73
C LEU A 27 -6.39 -0.99 -4.67
N GLY A 28 -6.92 0.22 -4.45
CA GLY A 28 -6.71 1.38 -5.32
C GLY A 28 -7.62 1.47 -6.53
N GLN A 29 -8.49 0.47 -6.76
CA GLN A 29 -9.54 0.50 -7.77
C GLN A 29 -10.38 1.77 -7.66
N ILE A 30 -10.65 2.43 -8.79
CA ILE A 30 -11.46 3.66 -8.81
C ILE A 30 -12.93 3.28 -8.99
N MET A 31 -13.80 3.87 -8.19
CA MET A 31 -15.25 3.86 -8.34
C MET A 31 -15.76 5.29 -8.57
N LYS A 32 -16.56 5.48 -9.63
CA LYS A 32 -17.23 6.75 -9.93
C LYS A 32 -18.73 6.62 -9.70
N LEU A 33 -19.32 7.64 -9.07
CA LEU A 33 -20.77 7.77 -8.91
C LEU A 33 -21.37 8.71 -9.98
N PRO A 34 -22.68 8.65 -10.25
CA PRO A 34 -23.33 9.54 -11.22
C PRO A 34 -23.20 11.03 -10.88
N GLY A 35 -23.00 11.36 -9.60
CA GLY A 35 -22.78 12.73 -9.12
C GLY A 35 -21.37 13.28 -9.34
N GLY A 36 -20.47 12.55 -10.01
CA GLY A 36 -19.10 12.99 -10.28
C GLY A 36 -18.10 12.70 -9.15
N ASN A 37 -18.57 12.29 -7.97
CA ASN A 37 -17.68 11.88 -6.88
C ASN A 37 -16.90 10.61 -7.24
N GLU A 38 -15.62 10.60 -6.89
CA GLU A 38 -14.72 9.46 -7.11
C GLU A 38 -14.22 8.89 -5.78
N TYR A 39 -14.07 7.56 -5.74
CA TYR A 39 -13.65 6.81 -4.58
C TYR A 39 -12.59 5.79 -4.95
N ARG A 40 -11.74 5.43 -3.98
CA ARG A 40 -10.70 4.41 -4.12
C ARG A 40 -10.87 3.27 -3.14
N HIS A 41 -10.77 2.05 -3.64
CA HIS A 41 -10.90 0.86 -2.80
C HIS A 41 -9.73 0.76 -1.82
N THR A 42 -10.04 0.77 -0.53
CA THR A 42 -9.07 0.98 0.54
C THR A 42 -9.35 0.02 1.69
N LYS A 43 -8.32 -0.34 2.46
CA LYS A 43 -8.43 -1.17 3.66
C LYS A 43 -7.95 -0.40 4.89
N ALA A 44 -8.78 -0.34 5.92
CA ALA A 44 -8.40 0.22 7.21
C ALA A 44 -7.32 -0.63 7.90
N SER A 45 -6.45 0.00 8.68
CA SER A 45 -5.51 -0.70 9.55
C SER A 45 -6.23 -1.65 10.51
N SER A 46 -5.61 -2.79 10.81
CA SER A 46 -6.11 -3.71 11.84
C SER A 46 -5.93 -3.16 13.26
N ALA A 47 -5.16 -2.09 13.45
CA ALA A 47 -4.87 -1.51 14.76
C ALA A 47 -5.97 -0.58 15.31
N ALA A 48 -6.77 0.04 14.43
CA ALA A 48 -7.79 1.01 14.84
C ALA A 48 -8.94 1.10 13.83
N SER A 49 -10.16 1.30 14.35
CA SER A 49 -11.31 1.69 13.54
C SER A 49 -11.22 3.14 13.10
N LEU A 50 -11.87 3.47 11.98
CA LEU A 50 -11.94 4.82 11.44
C LEU A 50 -13.35 5.40 11.65
N GLY A 51 -13.42 6.66 12.06
CA GLY A 51 -14.70 7.40 12.11
C GLY A 51 -15.22 7.73 10.71
N ALA A 52 -16.45 8.24 10.62
CA ALA A 52 -16.93 8.84 9.37
C ALA A 52 -16.33 10.24 9.19
N GLY A 53 -16.12 10.67 7.95
CA GLY A 53 -15.61 11.99 7.58
C GLY A 53 -14.15 12.26 7.97
N VAL A 54 -13.36 11.25 8.35
CA VAL A 54 -11.93 11.45 8.66
C VAL A 54 -11.08 11.34 7.39
N ILE A 55 -10.03 12.16 7.33
CA ILE A 55 -8.99 12.05 6.30
C ILE A 55 -8.10 10.87 6.68
N VAL A 56 -7.85 9.98 5.73
CA VAL A 56 -6.96 8.83 5.89
C VAL A 56 -5.67 9.02 5.11
N SER A 57 -4.59 8.44 5.60
CA SER A 57 -3.27 8.44 4.94
C SER A 57 -2.82 7.05 4.54
N SER A 58 -1.79 7.00 3.69
CA SER A 58 -1.06 5.78 3.37
C SER A 58 -0.48 5.11 4.64
N PRO A 59 -0.21 3.80 4.60
CA PRO A 59 0.35 3.08 5.73
C PRO A 59 1.73 3.62 6.10
N LEU A 60 2.03 3.59 7.40
CA LEU A 60 3.36 3.90 7.89
C LEU A 60 4.37 2.84 7.41
N ALA A 61 5.58 3.31 7.09
CA ALA A 61 6.70 2.41 6.81
C ALA A 61 6.95 1.50 8.02
N VAL A 62 7.15 0.20 7.76
CA VAL A 62 7.45 -0.76 8.82
C VAL A 62 8.94 -0.67 9.13
N SER A 63 9.27 -0.37 10.38
CA SER A 63 10.66 -0.32 10.85
C SER A 63 11.35 -1.65 10.57
N GLY A 64 12.56 -1.59 10.00
CA GLY A 64 13.34 -2.78 9.64
C GLY A 64 13.03 -3.40 8.27
N HIS A 65 12.03 -2.91 7.54
CA HIS A 65 11.66 -3.42 6.20
C HIS A 65 12.16 -2.51 5.04
N GLY A 66 13.07 -1.58 5.32
CA GLY A 66 13.67 -0.66 4.34
C GLY A 66 15.18 -0.54 4.48
N THR A 67 15.84 0.21 3.60
CA THR A 67 17.30 0.41 3.65
C THR A 67 17.65 1.42 4.74
N VAL A 68 17.92 0.95 5.95
CA VAL A 68 18.65 1.74 6.95
C VAL A 68 19.94 0.98 7.24
N SER A 69 21.09 1.62 7.03
CA SER A 69 22.45 1.11 7.21
C SER A 69 22.54 -0.04 8.22
N GLY A 70 22.60 -1.27 7.73
CA GLY A 70 22.78 -2.48 8.55
C GLY A 70 21.51 -3.22 9.01
N SER A 71 20.33 -2.58 9.00
CA SER A 71 19.06 -3.17 9.47
C SER A 71 18.04 -3.49 8.36
N GLY A 72 18.39 -3.22 7.10
CA GLY A 72 17.49 -3.36 5.95
C GLY A 72 17.50 -4.70 5.24
N LEU A 73 16.77 -4.75 4.12
CA LEU A 73 16.69 -5.92 3.26
C LEU A 73 17.90 -5.98 2.33
N LEU A 74 18.47 -7.18 2.24
CA LEU A 74 19.62 -7.48 1.39
C LEU A 74 19.25 -8.60 0.44
N ALA A 75 19.74 -8.60 -0.80
CA ALA A 75 19.63 -9.78 -1.64
C ALA A 75 20.28 -11.00 -0.96
N SER A 76 19.67 -12.17 -1.14
CA SER A 76 20.20 -13.42 -0.58
C SER A 76 21.66 -13.64 -0.98
N ALA A 77 22.44 -14.27 -0.10
CA ALA A 77 23.87 -14.51 -0.30
C ALA A 77 24.14 -15.62 -1.33
N THR A 78 23.11 -16.33 -1.78
CA THR A 78 23.20 -17.38 -2.79
C THR A 78 23.21 -16.78 -4.19
N THR A 79 24.27 -17.06 -4.95
CA THR A 79 24.52 -16.52 -6.29
C THR A 79 23.54 -17.00 -7.37
N THR A 80 22.76 -18.05 -7.12
CA THR A 80 21.72 -18.55 -8.03
C THR A 80 20.36 -17.91 -7.81
N TYR A 81 20.18 -17.14 -6.72
CA TYR A 81 18.93 -16.44 -6.48
C TYR A 81 18.91 -15.08 -7.18
N ASN A 82 17.72 -14.64 -7.55
CA ASN A 82 17.47 -13.35 -8.22
C ASN A 82 18.17 -13.16 -9.58
N PRO A 83 18.17 -14.15 -10.50
CA PRO A 83 18.67 -13.94 -11.86
C PRO A 83 17.75 -13.00 -12.66
N VAL A 84 18.24 -12.51 -13.79
CA VAL A 84 17.42 -11.76 -14.77
C VAL A 84 16.22 -12.63 -15.18
N GLY A 85 15.04 -12.01 -15.25
CA GLY A 85 13.77 -12.65 -15.57
C GLY A 85 13.10 -13.38 -14.40
N ALA A 86 13.74 -13.44 -13.22
CA ALA A 86 13.12 -14.08 -12.06
C ALA A 86 11.88 -13.31 -11.60
N THR A 87 10.79 -14.03 -11.39
CA THR A 87 9.57 -13.54 -10.74
C THR A 87 9.53 -13.90 -9.26
N THR A 88 10.43 -14.78 -8.79
CA THR A 88 10.60 -15.07 -7.37
C THR A 88 11.89 -14.41 -6.90
N VAL A 89 11.76 -13.47 -5.98
CA VAL A 89 12.87 -12.72 -5.40
C VAL A 89 13.09 -13.17 -3.96
N ARG A 90 14.35 -13.45 -3.62
CA ARG A 90 14.78 -13.86 -2.28
C ARG A 90 15.66 -12.80 -1.66
N LEU A 91 15.19 -12.27 -0.54
CA LEU A 91 15.87 -11.27 0.27
C LEU A 91 16.17 -11.85 1.65
N LEU A 92 17.13 -11.25 2.36
CA LEU A 92 17.42 -11.55 3.75
C LEU A 92 16.77 -10.46 4.61
N ALA A 93 15.82 -10.89 5.43
CA ALA A 93 15.25 -10.10 6.51
C ALA A 93 16.29 -9.98 7.62
N LYS A 94 16.75 -8.76 7.96
CA LYS A 94 17.79 -8.59 9.00
C LYS A 94 17.23 -8.32 10.40
N SER A 95 16.20 -7.49 10.51
CA SER A 95 15.84 -6.88 11.80
C SER A 95 14.39 -7.12 12.23
N ALA A 96 13.50 -7.46 11.31
CA ALA A 96 12.08 -7.63 11.59
C ALA A 96 11.48 -8.83 10.84
N ALA A 97 10.38 -9.35 11.38
CA ALA A 97 9.65 -10.47 10.82
C ALA A 97 8.55 -9.98 9.85
N PHE A 98 8.25 -10.82 8.88
CA PHE A 98 7.26 -10.59 7.84
C PHE A 98 6.07 -11.49 8.05
N THR A 99 4.87 -10.94 7.93
CA THR A 99 3.64 -11.73 7.86
C THR A 99 3.28 -12.01 6.40
N THR A 100 2.57 -13.11 6.16
CA THR A 100 2.06 -13.46 4.82
C THR A 100 1.26 -12.30 4.22
N ASP A 101 1.52 -11.98 2.95
CA ASP A 101 0.85 -10.95 2.15
C ASP A 101 0.83 -9.54 2.75
N GLN A 102 1.75 -9.26 3.69
CA GLN A 102 1.95 -7.92 4.25
C GLN A 102 2.26 -6.86 3.17
N TYR A 103 2.89 -7.27 2.07
CA TYR A 103 3.34 -6.44 0.95
C TYR A 103 2.70 -6.82 -0.39
N ALA A 104 1.62 -7.62 -0.38
CA ALA A 104 0.84 -7.87 -1.58
C ALA A 104 0.32 -6.56 -2.18
N ASP A 105 0.35 -6.44 -3.51
CA ASP A 105 0.07 -5.20 -4.25
C ASP A 105 0.98 -4.01 -3.84
N GLY A 106 2.11 -4.27 -3.18
CA GLY A 106 3.12 -3.28 -2.80
C GLY A 106 4.19 -3.12 -3.89
N THR A 107 5.31 -2.48 -3.52
CA THR A 107 6.48 -2.37 -4.39
C THR A 107 7.77 -2.76 -3.69
N LEU A 108 8.65 -3.40 -4.46
CA LEU A 108 10.04 -3.66 -4.12
C LEU A 108 10.90 -2.60 -4.81
N ASN A 109 11.59 -1.78 -4.04
CA ASN A 109 12.47 -0.74 -4.56
C ASN A 109 13.93 -1.14 -4.34
N VAL A 110 14.73 -1.11 -5.40
CA VAL A 110 16.17 -1.42 -5.34
C VAL A 110 16.97 -0.13 -5.12
N GLN A 111 17.76 -0.08 -4.05
CA GLN A 111 18.34 1.16 -3.54
C GLN A 111 19.88 1.20 -3.50
N GLY A 112 20.56 0.06 -3.65
CA GLY A 112 22.02 0.06 -3.62
C GLY A 112 22.64 -1.32 -3.81
N PRO A 113 23.99 -1.42 -3.76
CA PRO A 113 24.93 -0.36 -3.40
C PRO A 113 25.11 0.66 -4.53
N ALA A 114 25.55 1.88 -4.18
CA ALA A 114 25.78 2.99 -5.10
C ALA A 114 26.60 2.59 -6.34
N LEU A 115 26.36 3.24 -7.48
CA LEU A 115 27.02 2.99 -8.78
C LEU A 115 26.72 1.63 -9.43
N SER A 116 25.72 0.90 -8.91
CA SER A 116 25.26 -0.35 -9.54
C SER A 116 24.23 -0.07 -10.64
N GLY A 117 24.31 -0.83 -11.74
CA GLY A 117 23.35 -0.74 -12.87
C GLY A 117 21.92 -1.19 -12.54
N TYR A 118 21.63 -1.54 -11.29
CA TYR A 118 20.33 -2.00 -10.80
C TYR A 118 19.66 -1.04 -9.80
N ILE A 119 20.21 0.15 -9.55
CA ILE A 119 19.58 1.14 -8.67
C ILE A 119 18.38 1.79 -9.36
N GLY A 120 17.29 2.02 -8.62
CA GLY A 120 16.12 2.77 -9.10
C GLY A 120 15.06 1.90 -9.77
N HIS A 121 15.32 0.61 -9.97
CA HIS A 121 14.28 -0.32 -10.37
C HIS A 121 13.26 -0.50 -9.25
N THR A 122 11.99 -0.47 -9.65
CA THR A 122 10.84 -0.70 -8.79
C THR A 122 10.02 -1.82 -9.40
N TYR A 123 9.75 -2.85 -8.62
CA TYR A 123 9.00 -4.03 -9.05
C TYR A 123 7.70 -4.18 -8.25
N ARG A 124 6.63 -4.63 -8.91
CA ARG A 124 5.33 -4.87 -8.30
C ARG A 124 5.33 -6.23 -7.61
N ILE A 125 4.92 -6.23 -6.33
CA ILE A 125 4.83 -7.45 -5.53
C ILE A 125 3.43 -8.02 -5.68
N LYS A 126 3.35 -9.27 -6.11
CA LYS A 126 2.10 -10.04 -6.14
C LYS A 126 1.78 -10.62 -4.77
N SER A 127 2.76 -11.25 -4.13
CA SER A 127 2.62 -11.87 -2.81
C SER A 127 3.95 -11.92 -2.05
N ASN A 128 3.89 -12.10 -0.74
CA ASN A 128 5.08 -12.40 0.06
C ASN A 128 4.80 -13.50 1.07
N LYS A 129 5.79 -14.39 1.26
CA LYS A 129 5.73 -15.37 2.34
C LYS A 129 6.02 -14.71 3.69
N SER A 130 5.58 -15.37 4.76
CA SER A 130 6.03 -15.04 6.10
C SER A 130 7.50 -15.42 6.27
N ALA A 131 8.25 -14.60 6.98
CA ALA A 131 9.66 -14.85 7.31
C ALA A 131 9.95 -14.37 8.73
N ALA A 132 10.76 -15.11 9.47
CA ALA A 132 11.25 -14.64 10.77
C ALA A 132 12.29 -13.52 10.58
N SER A 133 12.66 -12.83 11.65
CA SER A 133 13.86 -11.99 11.62
C SER A 133 15.10 -12.85 11.34
N VAL A 134 16.10 -12.25 10.68
CA VAL A 134 17.36 -12.94 10.33
C VAL A 134 17.13 -14.19 9.46
N SER A 135 16.14 -14.15 8.56
CA SER A 135 15.80 -15.30 7.69
C SER A 135 15.55 -14.88 6.24
N GLU A 136 15.43 -15.87 5.36
CA GLU A 136 15.13 -15.64 3.95
C GLU A 136 13.63 -15.31 3.76
N LEU A 137 13.38 -14.16 3.14
CA LEU A 137 12.09 -13.69 2.69
C LEU A 137 11.94 -13.98 1.20
N GLU A 138 10.88 -14.71 0.85
CA GLU A 138 10.51 -14.97 -0.54
C GLU A 138 9.35 -14.04 -0.95
N LEU A 139 9.58 -13.32 -2.04
CA LEU A 139 8.64 -12.41 -2.68
C LEU A 139 8.29 -12.96 -4.06
N GLU A 140 7.01 -12.98 -4.39
CA GLU A 140 6.55 -13.23 -5.75
C GLU A 140 6.25 -11.87 -6.40
N LEU A 141 6.96 -11.54 -7.47
CA LEU A 141 6.69 -10.39 -8.32
C LEU A 141 5.55 -10.69 -9.28
N GLU A 142 4.96 -9.63 -9.83
CA GLU A 142 4.00 -9.78 -10.91
C GLU A 142 4.62 -10.47 -12.12
N LYS A 143 3.84 -11.32 -12.80
CA LYS A 143 4.36 -12.18 -13.89
C LYS A 143 5.02 -11.39 -15.03
N ASN A 144 4.54 -10.17 -15.26
CA ASN A 144 5.03 -9.30 -16.33
C ASN A 144 6.12 -8.32 -15.85
N ASP A 145 6.52 -8.37 -14.58
CA ASP A 145 7.46 -7.46 -13.94
C ASP A 145 8.63 -8.21 -13.28
N GLY A 146 9.17 -9.19 -14.01
CA GLY A 146 10.35 -9.93 -13.58
C GLY A 146 11.61 -9.05 -13.54
N LEU A 147 12.60 -9.49 -12.77
CA LEU A 147 13.85 -8.74 -12.59
C LEU A 147 14.52 -8.43 -13.93
N GLN A 148 14.77 -7.15 -14.21
CA GLN A 148 15.48 -6.73 -15.41
C GLN A 148 17.00 -6.86 -15.28
N VAL A 149 17.50 -6.81 -14.05
CA VAL A 149 18.91 -6.95 -13.72
C VAL A 149 19.03 -7.94 -12.57
N ALA A 150 19.99 -8.85 -12.64
CA ALA A 150 20.27 -9.79 -11.58
C ALA A 150 20.78 -9.06 -10.33
N PHE A 151 20.37 -9.50 -9.16
CA PHE A 151 20.90 -8.94 -7.92
C PHE A 151 22.28 -9.49 -7.62
N SER A 152 23.18 -8.63 -7.16
CA SER A 152 24.47 -9.08 -6.64
C SER A 152 24.25 -9.69 -5.26
N ALA A 153 24.56 -10.98 -5.16
CA ALA A 153 24.37 -11.77 -3.94
C ALA A 153 25.05 -11.09 -2.74
N GLY A 154 24.29 -10.89 -1.66
CA GLY A 154 24.79 -10.27 -0.44
C GLY A 154 25.21 -8.80 -0.55
N ALA A 155 24.99 -8.13 -1.69
CA ALA A 155 25.39 -6.74 -1.90
C ALA A 155 24.21 -5.81 -2.21
N THR A 156 23.17 -6.30 -2.90
CA THR A 156 22.03 -5.47 -3.31
C THR A 156 21.12 -5.12 -2.13
N PHE A 157 20.89 -3.83 -1.89
CA PHE A 157 20.01 -3.31 -0.86
C PHE A 157 18.63 -2.99 -1.43
N CYS A 158 17.59 -3.36 -0.69
CA CYS A 158 16.20 -3.19 -1.11
C CYS A 158 15.35 -2.54 0.00
N SER A 159 14.25 -1.91 -0.40
CA SER A 159 13.16 -1.51 0.50
C SER A 159 11.82 -1.99 -0.01
N LEU A 160 10.91 -2.25 0.91
CA LEU A 160 9.54 -2.64 0.61
C LEU A 160 8.57 -1.53 0.99
N LEU A 161 7.69 -1.17 0.07
CA LEU A 161 6.57 -0.28 0.33
C LEU A 161 5.28 -1.08 0.23
N LYS A 162 4.42 -0.93 1.23
CA LYS A 162 3.05 -1.46 1.17
C LYS A 162 2.24 -0.72 0.10
N ASN A 163 1.15 -1.32 -0.36
CA ASN A 163 0.17 -0.59 -1.14
C ASN A 163 -0.34 0.62 -0.36
N GLN A 164 -0.37 1.80 -0.99
CA GLN A 164 -0.82 3.05 -0.38
C GLN A 164 -2.26 3.02 0.15
N TYR A 165 -3.11 2.12 -0.38
CA TYR A 165 -4.50 1.93 0.05
C TYR A 165 -4.68 0.74 1.00
N GLN A 166 -3.59 0.13 1.46
CA GLN A 166 -3.61 -0.95 2.45
C GLN A 166 -3.24 -0.40 3.83
N ASP A 167 -3.93 -0.89 4.86
CA ASP A 167 -3.69 -0.53 6.26
C ASP A 167 -3.72 0.99 6.51
N THR A 168 -4.67 1.70 5.91
CA THR A 168 -4.80 3.15 6.06
C THR A 168 -5.17 3.53 7.48
N VAL A 169 -4.60 4.63 7.94
CA VAL A 169 -4.81 5.19 9.28
C VAL A 169 -5.35 6.61 9.17
N VAL A 170 -5.89 7.14 10.28
CA VAL A 170 -6.26 8.56 10.35
C VAL A 170 -5.02 9.41 10.07
N CYS A 171 -5.13 10.33 9.12
CA CYS A 171 -4.02 11.16 8.68
C CYS A 171 -3.55 12.06 9.82
N ALA A 172 -2.32 11.82 10.30
CA ALA A 172 -1.61 12.73 11.17
C ALA A 172 -0.88 13.81 10.35
N THR A 173 -0.31 14.80 11.02
CA THR A 173 0.52 15.83 10.41
C THR A 173 1.72 15.19 9.68
N ALA A 174 2.00 15.64 8.45
CA ALA A 174 3.11 15.17 7.59
C ALA A 174 2.97 13.76 6.96
N LEU A 175 1.77 13.18 6.93
CA LEU A 175 1.48 11.98 6.13
C LEU A 175 0.78 12.33 4.81
N TYR A 176 0.94 11.47 3.81
CA TYR A 176 0.29 11.63 2.50
C TYR A 176 -1.19 11.22 2.59
N PRO A 177 -2.14 12.16 2.41
CA PRO A 177 -3.56 11.83 2.46
C PRO A 177 -3.96 11.02 1.21
N VAL A 178 -4.73 9.95 1.42
CA VAL A 178 -5.19 9.06 0.34
C VAL A 178 -6.70 9.12 0.09
N GLY A 179 -7.46 9.76 0.99
CA GLY A 179 -8.89 10.02 0.81
C GLY A 179 -9.62 10.30 2.12
N ILE A 180 -10.95 10.38 2.03
CA ILE A 180 -11.85 10.63 3.17
C ILE A 180 -12.78 9.44 3.35
N THR A 181 -13.06 9.04 4.58
CA THR A 181 -14.02 7.97 4.89
C THR A 181 -15.47 8.46 4.78
N PRO A 182 -16.31 7.95 3.84
CA PRO A 182 -17.71 8.35 3.73
C PRO A 182 -18.60 7.77 4.84
N VAL A 183 -18.12 6.73 5.55
CA VAL A 183 -18.81 6.04 6.64
C VAL A 183 -17.78 5.58 7.68
N ALA A 184 -18.22 5.28 8.90
CA ALA A 184 -17.36 4.64 9.90
C ALA A 184 -16.94 3.24 9.45
N VAL A 185 -15.68 2.88 9.68
CA VAL A 185 -15.07 1.63 9.19
C VAL A 185 -14.44 0.89 10.36
N SER A 186 -14.81 -0.36 10.56
CA SER A 186 -14.18 -1.22 11.57
C SER A 186 -12.71 -1.51 11.23
N ALA A 187 -11.90 -1.80 12.25
CA ALA A 187 -10.49 -2.12 12.05
C ALA A 187 -10.33 -3.30 11.07
N GLY A 188 -9.38 -3.17 10.13
CA GLY A 188 -9.11 -4.20 9.11
C GLY A 188 -10.16 -4.33 7.99
N HIS A 189 -11.26 -3.57 8.02
CA HIS A 189 -12.29 -3.64 6.98
C HIS A 189 -11.90 -2.87 5.72
N TYR A 190 -12.45 -3.33 4.60
CA TYR A 190 -12.39 -2.68 3.30
C TYR A 190 -13.52 -1.65 3.17
N PHE A 191 -13.22 -0.54 2.51
CA PHE A 191 -14.14 0.57 2.30
C PHE A 191 -13.77 1.37 1.03
N TRP A 192 -14.56 2.39 0.73
CA TRP A 192 -14.35 3.32 -0.38
C TRP A 192 -13.90 4.67 0.15
N ALA A 193 -12.63 5.04 -0.01
CA ALA A 193 -12.13 6.35 0.39
C ALA A 193 -12.45 7.38 -0.70
N GLN A 194 -13.17 8.47 -0.38
CA GLN A 194 -13.48 9.53 -1.33
C GLN A 194 -12.21 10.32 -1.68
N THR A 195 -11.94 10.48 -2.96
CA THR A 195 -10.77 11.22 -3.47
C THR A 195 -11.13 12.44 -4.29
N ASP A 196 -12.36 12.53 -4.80
CA ASP A 196 -12.83 13.66 -5.59
C ASP A 196 -14.33 13.95 -5.34
N GLY A 197 -14.72 15.19 -5.63
CA GLY A 197 -16.08 15.71 -5.45
C GLY A 197 -16.36 16.27 -4.05
N ILE A 198 -17.62 16.58 -3.79
CA ILE A 198 -18.05 17.21 -2.53
C ILE A 198 -18.00 16.17 -1.42
N ALA A 199 -17.22 16.45 -0.37
CA ALA A 199 -17.01 15.55 0.77
C ALA A 199 -17.41 16.23 2.08
N SER A 200 -18.00 15.46 3.00
CA SER A 200 -18.18 15.87 4.38
C SER A 200 -16.96 15.45 5.19
N VAL A 201 -16.23 16.42 5.74
CA VAL A 201 -15.01 16.20 6.52
C VAL A 201 -15.22 16.67 7.95
N VAL A 202 -14.83 15.85 8.92
CA VAL A 202 -14.86 16.21 10.33
C VAL A 202 -13.86 17.33 10.57
N GLN A 203 -14.35 18.43 11.12
CA GLN A 203 -13.54 19.56 11.50
C GLN A 203 -12.94 19.33 12.89
N GLY A 204 -11.64 19.63 13.06
CA GLY A 204 -10.99 19.69 14.36
C GLY A 204 -11.37 20.94 15.15
N ALA A 205 -10.68 21.19 16.28
CA ALA A 205 -11.02 22.26 17.23
C ALA A 205 -10.82 23.72 16.72
N THR A 206 -10.49 23.94 15.45
CA THR A 206 -10.18 25.27 14.90
C THR A 206 -11.31 25.77 14.02
N VAL A 207 -11.76 27.01 14.22
CA VAL A 207 -12.86 27.68 13.49
C VAL A 207 -12.63 27.65 11.98
N CYS A 208 -13.66 27.28 11.22
CA CYS A 208 -13.69 27.40 9.76
C CYS A 208 -14.58 28.61 9.40
N VAL A 209 -14.20 29.35 8.36
CA VAL A 209 -15.07 30.39 7.80
C VAL A 209 -16.17 29.67 7.04
N GLN A 210 -17.36 29.62 7.61
CA GLN A 210 -18.54 29.09 6.94
C GLN A 210 -19.15 30.23 6.11
N ASN A 211 -19.38 29.99 4.82
CA ASN A 211 -20.34 30.80 4.09
C ASN A 211 -21.74 30.35 4.53
N SER A 212 -22.14 30.75 5.73
CA SER A 212 -23.53 30.61 6.18
C SER A 212 -24.35 31.61 5.36
N GLY A 213 -24.80 31.17 4.19
CA GLY A 213 -25.86 31.85 3.47
C GLY A 213 -27.10 31.83 4.34
N VAL A 214 -27.29 32.92 5.09
CA VAL A 214 -28.57 33.21 5.72
C VAL A 214 -29.55 33.45 4.57
N MET A 215 -30.49 32.53 4.39
CA MET A 215 -31.78 32.82 3.79
C MET A 215 -32.78 33.02 4.92
#